data_AF-A0AAW2J5Q8-F1
#
_entry.id   AF-A0AAW2J5Q8-F1
#
_cell.length_a   1.000
_cell.length_b   1.000
_cell.length_c   1.000
_cell.angle_alpha   90.00
_cell.angle_beta   90.00
_cell.angle_gamma   90.00
#
_symmetry.space_group_name_H-M   'P 1'
#
loop_
_entity.id
_entity.type
_entity.pdbx_description
1 polymer ?
#
loop_
_entity_poly.entity_id
_entity_poly.type
_entity_poly.pdbx_seq_one_letter_code
_entity_poly.pdbx_strand_id
1 'polypeptide(L)'
;MIHQHPQNAMLLHGQFIGPNLAYVQFPVCFNGFNKADIYSSEFKRVYHINPIGLNGLSGPDYFGTGTFFSRRAFHGSPSSPIVPEIPELALDYVVEKPVNDRAILELAHHVASSEYENQTKWGSE
;
A
#
# COMPACT_ATOMS: atom_id res chain seq x y z
N MET A 1 -4.31 11.89 -16.83
CA MET A 1 -4.89 11.61 -15.50
C MET A 1 -3.94 10.78 -14.63
N ILE A 2 -3.44 9.64 -15.12
CA ILE A 2 -2.57 8.73 -14.35
C ILE A 2 -1.27 9.40 -13.83
N HIS A 3 -0.67 10.29 -14.63
CA HIS A 3 0.57 11.00 -14.27
C HIS A 3 0.44 12.06 -13.17
N GLN A 4 -0.77 12.49 -12.79
CA GLN A 4 -0.97 13.51 -11.74
C GLN A 4 -1.16 12.90 -10.35
N HIS A 5 -1.54 11.62 -10.26
CA HIS A 5 -1.71 10.94 -8.96
C HIS A 5 -0.44 10.87 -8.11
N PRO A 6 0.77 10.55 -8.63
CA PRO A 6 1.96 10.47 -7.79
C PRO A 6 2.41 11.84 -7.24
N GLN A 7 2.29 12.91 -8.03
CA GLN A 7 2.62 14.27 -7.57
C GLN A 7 1.62 14.75 -6.50
N ASN A 8 0.34 14.49 -6.70
CA ASN A 8 -0.71 14.81 -5.74
C ASN A 8 -0.61 13.96 -4.47
N ALA A 9 -0.24 12.68 -4.59
CA ALA A 9 0.01 11.80 -3.46
C ALA A 9 1.17 12.33 -2.62
N MET A 10 2.29 12.71 -3.25
CA MET A 10 3.46 13.25 -2.55
C MET A 10 3.15 14.60 -1.87
N LEU A 11 2.33 15.46 -2.48
CA LEU A 11 1.85 16.69 -1.86
C LEU A 11 0.98 16.41 -0.63
N LEU A 12 0.00 15.51 -0.74
CA LEU A 12 -0.81 15.07 0.39
C LEU A 12 0.05 14.44 1.49
N HIS A 13 1.09 13.70 1.10
CA HIS A 13 2.05 13.07 2.00
C HIS A 13 2.89 14.11 2.76
N GLY A 14 3.32 15.19 2.09
CA GLY A 14 4.15 16.24 2.69
C GLY A 14 3.37 17.24 3.55
N GLN A 15 2.07 17.45 3.26
CA GLN A 15 1.30 18.56 3.83
C GLN A 15 0.27 18.13 4.89
N PHE A 16 -0.15 16.86 4.90
CA PHE A 16 -1.28 16.38 5.73
C PHE A 16 -1.02 15.09 6.52
N ILE A 17 0.22 14.59 6.60
CA ILE A 17 0.49 13.36 7.36
C ILE A 17 0.52 13.62 8.85
N GLY A 18 -0.61 13.33 9.47
CA GLY A 18 -0.63 12.93 10.87
C GLY A 18 -0.03 11.52 11.04
N PRO A 19 0.50 11.19 12.23
CA PRO A 19 1.08 9.88 12.53
C PRO A 19 0.10 8.70 12.37
N ASN A 20 -1.19 8.98 12.16
CA ASN A 20 -2.26 8.01 12.04
C ASN A 20 -2.69 7.73 10.58
N LEU A 21 -2.06 8.35 9.58
CA LEU A 21 -2.39 8.06 8.18
C LEU A 21 -1.67 6.79 7.71
N ALA A 22 -2.45 5.75 7.40
CA ALA A 22 -1.92 4.49 6.88
C ALA A 22 -1.69 4.53 5.35
N TYR A 23 -2.65 5.06 4.60
CA TYR A 23 -2.59 5.14 3.14
C TYR A 23 -3.54 6.18 2.57
N VAL A 24 -3.35 6.50 1.29
CA VAL A 24 -4.25 7.33 0.48
C VAL A 24 -4.74 6.50 -0.70
N GLN A 25 -6.05 6.33 -0.81
CA GLN A 25 -6.70 5.63 -1.91
C GLN A 25 -7.19 6.65 -2.95
N PHE A 26 -6.72 6.53 -4.19
CA PHE A 26 -7.26 7.27 -5.32
C PHE A 26 -8.45 6.52 -5.92
N PRO A 27 -9.43 7.24 -6.50
CA PRO A 27 -10.53 6.59 -7.21
C PRO A 27 -10.03 5.69 -8.35
N VAL A 28 -10.57 4.48 -8.42
CA VAL A 28 -10.34 3.58 -9.55
C VAL A 28 -11.29 3.99 -10.67
N CYS A 29 -10.74 4.48 -11.77
CA CYS A 29 -11.51 4.93 -12.93
C CYS A 29 -11.36 3.94 -14.09
N PHE A 30 -12.48 3.45 -14.59
CA PHE A 30 -12.54 2.63 -15.80
C PHE A 30 -13.14 3.45 -16.95
N ASN A 31 -12.67 3.21 -18.17
CA ASN A 31 -13.09 3.94 -19.37
C ASN A 31 -13.68 2.98 -20.42
N GLY A 32 -14.38 3.53 -21.41
CA GLY A 32 -14.86 2.75 -22.56
C GLY A 32 -16.21 2.06 -22.35
N PHE A 33 -16.99 2.49 -21.36
CA PHE A 33 -18.30 1.92 -21.09
C PHE A 33 -19.34 2.28 -22.17
N ASN A 34 -20.17 1.28 -22.48
CA ASN A 34 -21.37 1.51 -23.25
C ASN A 34 -22.39 2.29 -22.41
N LYS A 35 -23.10 3.25 -23.02
CA LYS A 35 -24.23 3.96 -22.37
C LYS A 35 -25.34 3.01 -21.91
N ALA A 36 -25.45 1.83 -22.55
CA ALA A 36 -26.36 0.76 -22.19
C ALA A 36 -25.70 -0.36 -21.37
N ASP A 37 -24.66 -0.05 -20.59
CA ASP A 37 -24.01 -1.05 -19.72
C ASP A 37 -24.94 -1.49 -18.58
N ILE A 38 -25.63 -2.61 -18.80
CA ILE A 38 -26.51 -3.24 -17.81
C ILE A 38 -25.75 -3.94 -16.68
N TYR A 39 -24.44 -4.16 -16.83
CA TYR A 39 -23.62 -4.83 -15.83
C TYR A 39 -23.10 -3.87 -14.75
N SER A 40 -23.25 -2.55 -14.95
CA SER A 40 -22.76 -1.53 -14.02
C SER A 40 -21.26 -1.69 -13.74
N SER A 41 -20.50 -1.93 -14.81
CA SER A 41 -19.08 -2.34 -14.77
C SER A 41 -18.14 -1.23 -14.28
N GLU A 42 -18.64 0.00 -14.13
CA GLU A 42 -17.92 1.10 -13.48
C GLU A 42 -17.87 0.95 -11.95
N PHE A 43 -18.70 0.06 -11.37
CA PHE A 43 -18.73 -0.21 -9.93
C PHE A 43 -18.81 1.06 -9.06
N LYS A 44 -19.57 2.06 -9.52
CA LYS A 44 -19.66 3.42 -8.92
C LYS A 44 -19.86 3.43 -7.41
N ARG A 45 -20.65 2.50 -6.89
CA ARG A 45 -20.90 2.42 -5.44
C ARG A 45 -19.61 2.21 -4.65
N VAL A 46 -18.77 1.29 -5.10
CA VAL A 46 -17.53 0.91 -4.41
C VAL A 46 -16.45 1.96 -4.63
N TYR A 47 -16.28 2.47 -5.86
CA TYR A 47 -15.14 3.34 -6.19
C TYR A 47 -15.39 4.84 -6.06
N HIS A 48 -16.65 5.28 -6.08
CA HIS A 48 -17.00 6.70 -6.06
C HIS A 48 -17.91 7.11 -4.90
N ILE A 49 -18.96 6.33 -4.61
CA ILE A 49 -19.97 6.74 -3.61
C ILE A 49 -19.50 6.45 -2.19
N ASN A 50 -19.15 5.19 -1.88
CA ASN A 50 -18.76 4.80 -0.52
C ASN A 50 -17.50 5.54 -0.02
N PRO A 51 -16.42 5.69 -0.81
CA PRO A 51 -15.20 6.35 -0.36
C PRO A 51 -15.42 7.78 0.15
N ILE A 52 -16.29 8.55 -0.51
CA ILE A 52 -16.62 9.93 -0.12
C ILE A 52 -17.35 9.94 1.23
N GLY A 53 -18.28 9.02 1.44
CA GLY A 53 -19.01 8.90 2.71
C GLY A 53 -18.12 8.45 3.88
N LEU A 54 -17.16 7.55 3.62
CA LEU A 54 -16.26 7.01 4.64
C LEU A 54 -15.10 7.95 4.99
N ASN A 55 -14.81 8.95 4.15
CA ASN A 55 -13.74 9.91 4.37
C ASN A 55 -13.91 10.71 5.68
N GLY A 56 -15.14 10.86 6.19
CA GLY A 56 -15.41 11.50 7.49
C GLY A 56 -15.30 10.57 8.70
N LEU A 57 -15.03 9.28 8.49
CA LEU A 57 -14.88 8.25 9.52
C LEU A 57 -13.42 7.77 9.56
N SER A 58 -13.17 6.54 9.10
CA SER A 58 -11.84 5.92 9.07
C SER A 58 -11.18 5.94 7.69
N GLY A 59 -11.78 6.63 6.72
CA GLY A 59 -11.33 6.63 5.33
C GLY A 59 -11.91 5.47 4.51
N PRO A 60 -11.65 5.46 3.19
CA PRO A 60 -12.14 4.46 2.27
C PRO A 60 -11.49 3.09 2.48
N ASP A 61 -12.08 2.03 1.93
CA ASP A 61 -11.47 0.70 1.90
C ASP A 61 -10.26 0.65 0.94
N TYR A 62 -9.39 -0.34 1.14
CA TYR A 62 -8.31 -0.67 0.21
C TYR A 62 -8.85 -1.53 -0.93
N PHE A 63 -8.65 -1.08 -2.18
CA PHE A 63 -9.20 -1.73 -3.37
C PHE A 63 -8.19 -2.50 -4.23
N GLY A 64 -6.95 -2.68 -3.75
CA GLY A 64 -5.92 -3.45 -4.48
C GLY A 64 -5.07 -2.65 -5.47
N THR A 65 -5.46 -1.42 -5.83
CA THR A 65 -4.74 -0.57 -6.78
C THR A 65 -5.02 0.91 -6.55
N GLY A 66 -4.18 1.79 -7.11
CA GLY A 66 -4.35 3.24 -7.01
C GLY A 66 -4.11 3.78 -5.60
N THR A 67 -3.30 3.11 -4.80
CA THR A 67 -3.09 3.40 -3.38
C THR A 67 -1.64 3.73 -3.10
N PHE A 68 -1.39 4.75 -2.28
CA PHE A 68 -0.07 5.05 -1.73
C PHE A 68 -0.07 4.75 -0.24
N PHE A 69 0.81 3.86 0.19
CA PHE A 69 0.94 3.45 1.59
C PHE A 69 2.06 4.18 2.29
N SER A 70 1.83 4.55 3.54
CA SER A 70 2.90 4.81 4.49
C SER A 70 3.55 3.48 4.86
N ARG A 71 4.86 3.32 4.63
CA ARG A 71 5.59 2.09 5.01
C ARG A 71 5.40 1.73 6.48
N ARG A 72 5.23 2.75 7.35
CA ARG A 72 5.00 2.57 8.80
C ARG A 72 3.77 1.73 9.10
N ALA A 73 2.73 1.83 8.27
CA ALA A 73 1.47 1.12 8.48
C ALA A 73 1.60 -0.41 8.47
N PHE A 74 2.65 -0.94 7.84
CA PHE A 74 2.90 -2.39 7.79
C PHE A 74 3.68 -2.91 9.00
N HIS A 75 4.19 -2.03 9.86
CA HIS A 75 5.01 -2.40 11.02
C HIS A 75 4.16 -2.34 12.31
N GLY A 76 2.89 -2.77 12.24
CA GLY A 76 1.97 -2.76 13.38
C GLY A 76 1.28 -1.41 13.66
N SER A 77 0.44 -1.41 14.69
CA SER A 77 -0.36 -0.24 15.09
C SER A 77 0.54 0.93 15.53
N PRO A 78 0.10 2.19 15.38
CA PRO A 78 0.76 3.34 16.00
C PRO A 78 1.02 3.16 17.51
N SER A 79 0.13 2.48 18.22
CA SER A 79 0.26 2.19 19.66
C SER A 79 1.10 0.94 20.00
N SER A 80 1.38 0.08 19.03
CA SER A 80 2.12 -1.17 19.20
C SER A 80 2.96 -1.46 17.96
N PRO A 81 4.11 -0.77 17.79
CA PRO A 81 5.04 -1.04 16.70
C PRO A 81 5.58 -2.47 16.76
N ILE A 82 5.58 -3.14 15.62
CA ILE A 82 6.31 -4.38 15.38
C ILE A 82 7.67 -4.01 14.81
N VAL A 83 8.73 -4.43 15.51
CA VAL A 83 10.11 -4.25 15.05
C VAL A 83 10.46 -5.40 14.12
N PRO A 84 11.05 -5.14 12.93
CA PRO A 84 11.52 -6.21 12.05
C PRO A 84 12.58 -7.07 12.73
N GLU A 85 12.58 -8.37 12.44
CA GLU A 85 13.61 -9.30 12.92
C GLU A 85 14.99 -8.98 12.34
N ILE A 86 15.01 -8.48 11.10
CA ILE A 86 16.21 -8.06 10.38
C ILE A 86 16.37 -6.54 10.55
N PRO A 87 17.41 -6.05 11.25
CA PRO A 87 17.61 -4.61 11.51
C PRO A 87 17.69 -3.75 10.24
N GLU A 88 18.24 -4.29 9.16
CA GLU A 88 18.35 -3.63 7.85
C GLU A 88 16.98 -3.37 7.19
N LEU A 89 15.90 -3.98 7.70
CA LEU A 89 14.53 -3.75 7.26
C LEU A 89 13.78 -2.73 8.13
N ALA A 90 14.43 -2.15 9.13
CA ALA A 90 13.83 -1.12 9.97
C ALA A 90 13.42 0.13 9.17
N LEU A 91 12.40 0.82 9.65
CA LEU A 91 11.81 1.99 8.97
C LEU A 91 12.77 3.17 8.82
N ASP A 92 13.66 3.32 9.78
CA ASP A 92 14.67 4.36 9.90
C ASP A 92 16.05 3.89 9.42
N TYR A 93 16.15 2.67 8.88
CA TYR A 93 17.39 2.17 8.31
C TYR A 93 17.70 2.87 6.98
N VAL A 94 18.78 3.64 6.98
CA VAL A 94 19.28 4.33 5.77
C VAL A 94 20.31 3.46 5.09
N VAL A 95 20.04 3.09 3.84
CA VAL A 95 20.96 2.30 3.00
C VAL A 95 21.91 3.25 2.28
N GLU A 96 23.15 3.32 2.76
CA GLU A 96 24.23 4.10 2.11
C GLU A 96 24.92 3.32 0.96
N LYS A 97 24.67 2.01 0.88
CA LYS A 97 25.27 1.13 -0.12
C LYS A 97 24.56 1.25 -1.47
N PRO A 98 25.26 1.08 -2.60
CA PRO A 98 24.62 1.04 -3.91
C PRO A 98 23.67 -0.17 -4.01
N VAL A 99 22.61 -0.05 -4.82
CA VAL A 99 21.60 -1.11 -5.02
C VAL A 99 22.22 -2.43 -5.52
N ASN A 100 23.34 -2.35 -6.24
CA ASN A 100 24.06 -3.51 -6.78
C ASN A 100 25.10 -4.09 -5.80
N ASP A 101 25.18 -3.57 -4.57
CA ASP A 101 26.06 -4.13 -3.55
C ASP A 101 25.68 -5.58 -3.26
N ARG A 102 26.70 -6.44 -3.10
CA ARG A 102 26.49 -7.87 -2.92
C ARG A 102 25.65 -8.19 -1.69
N ALA A 103 25.84 -7.48 -0.58
CA ALA A 103 25.07 -7.73 0.64
C ALA A 103 23.60 -7.33 0.48
N ILE A 104 23.32 -6.28 -0.30
CA ILE A 104 21.94 -5.86 -0.62
C ILE A 104 21.26 -6.90 -1.50
N LEU A 105 21.95 -7.43 -2.51
CA LEU A 105 21.41 -8.47 -3.38
C LEU A 105 21.19 -9.80 -2.65
N GLU A 106 22.13 -10.20 -1.78
CA GLU A 106 21.99 -11.41 -0.95
C GLU A 106 20.82 -11.28 0.04
N LEU A 107 20.67 -10.13 0.71
CA LEU A 107 19.53 -9.86 1.58
C LEU A 107 18.21 -9.85 0.79
N ALA A 108 18.18 -9.19 -0.38
CA ALA A 108 17.01 -9.16 -1.25
C ALA A 108 16.60 -10.58 -1.68
N HIS A 109 17.57 -11.43 -2.03
CA HIS A 109 17.31 -12.83 -2.35
C HIS A 109 16.74 -13.60 -1.16
N HIS A 110 17.31 -13.41 0.04
CA HIS A 110 16.83 -14.04 1.26
C HIS A 110 15.39 -13.63 1.61
N VAL A 111 15.06 -12.34 1.60
CA VAL A 111 13.70 -11.87 1.95
C VAL A 111 12.66 -12.19 0.87
N ALA A 112 13.10 -12.38 -0.38
CA ALA A 112 12.24 -12.74 -1.50
C ALA A 112 12.12 -14.27 -1.71
N SER A 113 12.81 -15.09 -0.92
CA SER A 113 12.76 -16.56 -1.06
C SER A 113 11.38 -17.14 -0.74
N SER A 114 10.53 -16.36 -0.06
CA SER A 114 9.21 -16.79 0.44
C SER A 114 9.27 -18.04 1.32
N GLU A 115 10.43 -18.33 1.91
CA GLU A 115 10.63 -19.50 2.78
C GLU A 115 10.03 -19.33 4.18
N TYR A 116 9.38 -18.19 4.46
CA TYR A 116 8.77 -17.88 5.77
C TYR A 116 7.66 -18.87 6.17
N GLU A 117 7.06 -19.57 5.21
CA GLU A 117 6.06 -20.62 5.42
C GLU A 117 6.65 -22.03 5.47
N ASN A 118 7.95 -22.21 5.20
CA ASN A 118 8.58 -23.51 5.28
C ASN A 118 8.41 -24.08 6.69
N GLN A 119 8.01 -25.34 6.77
CA GLN A 119 7.76 -26.06 8.03
C GLN A 119 6.53 -25.57 8.82
N THR A 120 5.72 -24.67 8.25
CA THR A 120 4.41 -24.36 8.80
C THR A 120 3.36 -25.35 8.27
N LYS A 121 2.18 -25.39 8.90
CA LYS A 121 1.01 -26.14 8.41
C LYS A 121 0.23 -25.40 7.32
N TRP A 122 0.74 -24.27 6.85
CA TRP A 122 0.04 -23.47 5.87
C TRP A 122 -0.03 -24.21 4.53
N GLY A 123 -1.22 -24.33 3.95
CA GLY A 123 -1.46 -25.05 2.70
C GLY A 123 -1.55 -26.58 2.81
N SER A 124 -1.54 -27.16 4.02
CA SER A 124 -1.65 -28.61 4.23
C SER A 124 -3.09 -29.10 4.49
N GLU A 125 -4.11 -28.32 4.13
CA GLU A 125 -5.53 -28.69 4.24
C GLU A 125 -6.00 -29.60 3.10
#